data_AF-A0A9W9Z8L3-F1
#
_entry.id   AF-A0A9W9Z8L3-F1
#
_cell.length_a   1.000
_cell.length_b   1.000
_cell.length_c   1.000
_cell.angle_alpha   90.00
_cell.angle_beta   90.00
_cell.angle_gamma   90.00
#
_symmetry.space_group_name_H-M   'P 1'
#
loop_
_entity.id
_entity.type
_entity.pdbx_description
1 polymer ?
#
loop_
_entity_poly.entity_id
_entity_poly.type
_entity_poly.pdbx_seq_one_letter_code
_entity_poly.pdbx_strand_id
1 'polypeptide(L)'
;MASKESPSRTEIQEAIKKQGEIVRKLKLEEQTDEVKNKGTRDYAPKQMAVREKAFKAIIGCFERHGAEQIDTPVFEMKETLTGKYGEDSKLIYDLADQGGELLSMRYDLTVSL
;
A
#
# COMPACT_ATOMS: atom_id res chain seq x y z
N MET A 1 -0.21 54.77 -32.69
CA MET A 1 -0.73 53.40 -32.64
C MET A 1 0.46 52.46 -32.68
N ALA A 2 0.80 51.79 -31.57
CA ALA A 2 1.97 50.91 -31.53
C ALA A 2 1.59 49.55 -32.15
N SER A 3 2.13 49.29 -33.35
CA SER A 3 2.04 47.99 -34.02
C SER A 3 2.78 46.95 -33.19
N LYS A 4 2.05 46.08 -32.49
CA LYS A 4 2.65 44.88 -31.89
C LYS A 4 3.09 43.98 -33.03
N GLU A 5 4.40 43.84 -33.22
CA GLU A 5 4.96 42.88 -34.17
C GLU A 5 4.47 41.48 -33.83
N SER A 6 4.04 40.76 -34.88
CA SER A 6 3.58 39.38 -34.78
C SER A 6 4.76 38.49 -34.35
N PRO A 7 4.59 37.62 -33.34
CA PRO A 7 5.67 36.78 -32.85
C PRO A 7 6.26 35.92 -33.97
N SER A 8 7.59 35.82 -33.99
CA SER A 8 8.30 35.08 -35.03
C SER A 8 8.08 33.57 -34.88
N ARG A 9 8.21 32.82 -35.99
CA ARG A 9 8.03 31.36 -35.99
C ARG A 9 8.93 30.65 -34.97
N THR A 10 10.10 31.22 -34.71
CA THR A 10 11.08 30.71 -33.73
C THR A 10 10.58 30.91 -32.29
N GLU A 11 10.02 32.07 -31.97
CA GLU A 11 9.43 32.36 -30.65
C GLU A 11 8.24 31.44 -30.35
N ILE A 12 7.42 31.16 -31.37
CA ILE A 12 6.31 30.22 -31.25
C ILE A 12 6.82 28.79 -30.99
N GLN A 13 7.88 28.36 -31.68
CA GLN A 13 8.49 27.05 -31.46
C GLN A 13 9.11 26.91 -30.06
N GLU A 14 9.76 27.96 -29.57
CA GLU A 14 10.36 27.98 -28.24
C GLU A 14 9.29 27.97 -27.13
N ALA A 15 8.19 28.69 -27.32
CA ALA A 15 7.04 28.66 -26.41
C ALA A 15 6.38 27.27 -26.37
N ILE A 16 6.21 26.62 -27.54
CA ILE A 16 5.67 25.24 -27.61
C ILE A 16 6.59 24.26 -26.88
N LYS A 17 7.92 24.38 -27.05
CA LYS A 17 8.89 23.54 -26.36
C LYS A 17 8.83 23.72 -24.84
N LYS A 18 8.81 24.97 -24.37
CA LYS A 18 8.70 25.31 -22.95
C LYS A 18 7.38 24.79 -22.35
N GLN A 19 6.28 24.92 -23.08
CA GLN A 19 4.99 24.37 -22.67
C GLN A 19 5.03 22.84 -22.56
N GLY A 20 5.68 22.16 -23.51
CA GLY A 20 5.88 20.71 -23.46
C GLY A 20 6.71 20.25 -22.25
N GLU A 21 7.75 20.98 -21.89
CA GLU A 21 8.57 20.71 -20.70
C GLU A 21 7.79 20.92 -19.39
N ILE A 22 6.96 21.96 -19.31
CA ILE A 22 6.08 22.22 -18.17
C ILE A 22 5.05 21.10 -18.02
N VAL A 23 4.39 20.69 -19.10
CA VAL A 23 3.42 19.57 -19.08
C VAL A 23 4.09 18.27 -18.67
N ARG A 24 5.34 18.04 -19.08
CA ARG A 24 6.12 16.87 -18.67
C ARG A 24 6.47 16.91 -17.17
N LYS A 25 6.87 18.06 -16.63
CA LYS A 25 7.13 18.23 -15.19
C LYS A 25 5.86 18.05 -14.36
N LEU A 26 4.74 18.65 -14.77
CA LEU A 26 3.46 18.50 -14.08
C LEU A 26 3.00 17.04 -14.05
N LYS A 27 3.17 16.29 -15.15
CA LYS A 27 2.93 14.83 -15.15
C LYS A 27 3.83 14.05 -14.21
N LEU A 28 5.11 14.43 -14.11
CA LEU A 28 6.06 13.78 -13.19
C LEU A 28 5.78 14.12 -11.71
N GLU A 29 5.26 15.32 -11.44
CA GLU A 29 4.86 15.77 -10.10
C GLU A 29 3.52 15.15 -9.66
N GLU A 30 2.54 15.03 -10.58
CA GLU A 30 1.31 14.24 -10.36
C GLU A 30 1.62 12.75 -10.19
N GLN A 31 2.68 12.27 -10.84
CA GLN A 31 3.22 10.92 -10.72
C GLN A 31 4.27 10.84 -9.62
N THR A 32 4.00 11.45 -8.47
CA THR A 32 4.44 10.87 -7.20
C THR A 32 3.55 9.66 -6.93
N ASP A 33 3.69 8.64 -7.76
CA ASP A 33 3.27 7.29 -7.43
C ASP A 33 4.00 6.96 -6.13
N GLU A 34 3.37 7.17 -4.98
CA GLU A 34 3.79 6.53 -3.73
C GLU A 34 3.96 5.06 -4.10
N VAL A 35 5.21 4.59 -4.12
CA VAL A 35 5.52 3.20 -4.46
C VAL A 35 4.96 2.33 -3.35
N LYS A 36 3.67 1.97 -3.48
CA LYS A 36 2.97 1.08 -2.56
C LYS A 36 3.19 -0.34 -3.03
N ASN A 37 3.49 -1.22 -2.09
CA ASN A 37 3.64 -2.64 -2.36
C ASN A 37 2.34 -3.16 -3.01
N LYS A 38 2.47 -3.90 -4.11
CA LYS A 38 1.31 -4.42 -4.87
C LYS A 38 0.38 -5.21 -3.94
N GLY A 39 -0.91 -4.94 -4.01
CA GLY A 39 -1.92 -5.58 -3.15
C GLY A 39 -2.10 -4.93 -1.78
N THR A 40 -1.37 -3.86 -1.47
CA THR A 40 -1.53 -3.07 -0.24
C THR A 40 -2.10 -1.69 -0.53
N ARG A 41 -2.74 -1.07 0.48
CA ARG A 41 -3.26 0.29 0.41
C ARG A 41 -3.25 0.93 1.79
N ASP A 42 -3.13 2.25 1.80
CA ASP A 42 -3.34 3.03 3.02
C ASP A 42 -4.83 3.28 3.29
N TYR A 43 -5.15 3.56 4.54
CA TYR A 43 -6.48 3.92 4.99
C TYR A 43 -6.49 5.39 5.46
N ALA A 44 -7.12 6.26 4.66
CA ALA A 44 -7.27 7.67 4.99
C ALA A 44 -8.28 7.89 6.14
N PRO A 45 -8.32 9.08 6.78
CA PRO A 45 -9.15 9.32 7.97
C PRO A 45 -10.64 8.92 7.83
N LYS A 46 -11.25 9.19 6.66
CA LYS A 46 -12.65 8.77 6.39
C LYS A 46 -12.82 7.25 6.37
N GLN A 47 -11.86 6.52 5.82
CA GLN A 47 -11.89 5.05 5.77
C GLN A 47 -11.63 4.45 7.15
N MET A 48 -10.71 5.04 7.92
CA MET A 48 -10.47 4.64 9.31
C MET A 48 -11.71 4.86 10.18
N ALA A 49 -12.42 5.98 10.04
CA ALA A 49 -13.66 6.21 10.79
C ALA A 49 -14.73 5.11 10.55
N VAL A 50 -14.85 4.64 9.31
CA VAL A 50 -15.75 3.51 8.97
C VAL A 50 -15.23 2.20 9.57
N ARG A 51 -13.93 1.94 9.48
CA ARG A 51 -13.28 0.74 10.03
C ARG A 51 -13.47 0.63 11.54
N GLU A 52 -13.23 1.71 12.29
CA GLU A 52 -13.40 1.75 13.74
C GLU A 52 -14.85 1.47 14.16
N LYS A 53 -15.82 2.03 13.42
CA LYS A 53 -17.24 1.76 13.67
C LYS A 53 -17.58 0.27 13.49
N ALA A 54 -17.02 -0.37 12.47
CA ALA A 54 -17.22 -1.79 12.22
C ALA A 54 -16.57 -2.66 13.30
N PHE A 55 -15.30 -2.39 13.66
CA PHE A 55 -14.60 -3.13 14.70
C PHE A 55 -15.27 -3.02 16.05
N LYS A 56 -15.74 -1.83 16.45
CA LYS A 56 -16.48 -1.66 17.71
C LYS A 56 -17.71 -2.58 17.80
N ALA A 57 -18.44 -2.75 16.69
CA ALA A 57 -19.60 -3.64 16.66
C ALA A 57 -19.21 -5.12 16.77
N ILE A 58 -18.14 -5.53 16.09
CA ILE A 58 -17.63 -6.91 16.09
C ILE A 58 -17.03 -7.27 17.45
N ILE A 59 -16.13 -6.45 17.98
CA ILE A 59 -15.49 -6.63 19.30
C ILE A 59 -16.57 -6.69 20.38
N GLY A 60 -17.53 -5.76 20.37
CA GLY A 60 -18.64 -5.79 21.32
C GLY A 60 -19.50 -7.05 21.22
N CYS A 61 -19.50 -7.77 20.10
CA CYS A 61 -20.11 -9.11 20.01
C CYS A 61 -19.27 -10.14 20.76
N PHE A 62 -17.97 -10.21 20.50
CA PHE A 62 -17.06 -11.14 21.17
C PHE A 62 -17.07 -10.97 22.70
N GLU A 63 -17.01 -9.72 23.18
CA GLU A 63 -17.08 -9.41 24.62
C GLU A 63 -18.39 -9.87 25.26
N ARG A 64 -19.53 -9.72 24.57
CA ARG A 64 -20.83 -10.21 25.07
C ARG A 64 -20.88 -11.73 25.22
N HIS A 65 -20.04 -12.45 24.49
CA HIS A 65 -19.89 -13.90 24.58
C HIS A 65 -18.73 -14.33 25.50
N GLY A 66 -18.11 -13.39 26.22
CA GLY A 66 -17.04 -13.69 27.19
C GLY A 66 -15.71 -14.08 26.55
N ALA A 67 -15.48 -13.74 25.29
CA ALA A 67 -14.20 -13.99 24.63
C ALA A 67 -13.12 -13.02 25.15
N GLU A 68 -11.90 -13.52 25.30
CA GLU A 68 -10.72 -12.73 25.63
C GLU A 68 -9.91 -12.43 24.37
N GLN A 69 -9.32 -11.24 24.30
CA GLN A 69 -8.49 -10.82 23.17
C GLN A 69 -7.03 -11.16 23.44
N ILE A 70 -6.37 -11.73 22.44
CA ILE A 70 -4.92 -11.90 22.37
C ILE A 70 -4.38 -11.34 21.06
N ASP A 71 -3.08 -11.08 21.00
CA ASP A 71 -2.39 -10.69 19.78
C ASP A 71 -1.10 -11.49 19.66
N THR A 72 -0.78 -11.90 18.44
CA THR A 72 0.41 -12.68 18.11
C THR A 72 1.29 -11.88 17.17
N PRO A 73 2.60 -12.17 17.10
CA PRO A 73 3.49 -11.54 16.13
C PRO A 73 2.96 -11.65 14.68
N VAL A 74 3.33 -10.70 13.82
CA VAL A 74 2.90 -10.70 12.40
C VAL A 74 3.61 -11.78 11.57
N PHE A 75 4.74 -12.29 12.07
CA PHE A 75 5.52 -13.35 11.47
C PHE A 75 5.67 -14.51 12.45
N GLU A 76 5.81 -15.71 11.89
CA GLU A 76 6.01 -16.97 12.61
C GLU A 76 7.25 -17.67 12.05
N MET A 77 7.74 -18.68 12.77
CA MET A 77 8.75 -19.59 12.23
C MET A 77 8.20 -20.23 10.95
N LYS A 78 8.99 -20.23 9.88
CA LYS A 78 8.58 -20.79 8.58
C LYS A 78 8.15 -22.26 8.70
N GLU A 79 8.79 -23.01 9.58
CA GLU A 79 8.44 -24.40 9.88
C GLU A 79 7.02 -24.55 10.43
N THR A 80 6.56 -23.63 11.28
CA THR A 80 5.20 -23.63 11.85
C THR A 80 4.12 -23.57 10.77
N LEU A 81 4.37 -22.84 9.69
CA LEU A 81 3.42 -22.66 8.59
C LEU A 81 3.55 -23.73 7.49
N THR A 82 4.69 -24.45 7.46
CA THR A 82 4.98 -25.41 6.40
C THR A 82 4.07 -26.64 6.50
N GLY A 83 3.45 -27.02 5.38
CA GLY A 83 2.61 -28.23 5.30
C GLY A 83 1.18 -28.06 5.85
N LYS A 84 0.83 -26.90 6.40
CA LYS A 84 -0.53 -26.63 6.91
C LYS A 84 -1.53 -26.27 5.81
N TYR A 85 -1.06 -25.66 4.72
CA TYR A 85 -1.91 -25.04 3.70
C TYR A 85 -1.84 -25.71 2.33
N GLY A 86 -1.19 -26.88 2.20
CA GLY A 86 -1.12 -27.61 0.93
C GLY A 86 -0.58 -26.74 -0.22
N GLU A 87 -1.34 -26.62 -1.31
CA GLU A 87 -0.98 -25.81 -2.48
C GLU A 87 -0.84 -24.32 -2.18
N ASP A 88 -1.62 -23.80 -1.23
CA ASP A 88 -1.63 -22.38 -0.85
C ASP A 88 -0.38 -21.97 -0.07
N SER A 89 0.42 -22.93 0.40
CA SER A 89 1.71 -22.66 1.07
C SER A 89 2.66 -21.81 0.19
N LYS A 90 2.49 -21.83 -1.13
CA LYS A 90 3.28 -21.02 -2.08
C LYS A 90 2.94 -19.53 -2.06
N LEU A 91 1.82 -19.16 -1.43
CA LEU A 91 1.33 -17.78 -1.33
C LEU A 91 1.80 -17.08 -0.04
N ILE A 92 2.59 -17.77 0.79
CA ILE A 92 3.13 -17.24 2.04
C ILE A 92 4.31 -16.32 1.73
N TYR A 93 4.36 -15.18 2.43
CA TYR A 93 5.44 -14.21 2.32
C TYR A 93 6.60 -14.58 3.26
N ASP A 94 7.71 -15.04 2.70
CA ASP A 94 8.94 -15.29 3.45
C ASP A 94 9.74 -14.01 3.70
N LEU A 95 10.34 -13.90 4.88
CA LEU A 95 11.30 -12.85 5.19
C LEU A 95 12.69 -13.24 4.66
N ALA A 96 13.51 -12.24 4.35
CA ALA A 96 14.88 -12.48 3.92
C ALA A 96 15.71 -13.11 5.05
N ASP A 97 16.54 -14.09 4.70
CA ASP A 97 17.50 -14.68 5.63
C ASP A 97 18.60 -13.67 5.97
N GLN A 98 18.81 -13.45 7.27
CA GLN A 98 19.81 -12.54 7.83
C GLN A 98 20.80 -13.27 8.75
N GLY A 99 20.93 -14.60 8.61
CA GLY A 99 21.81 -15.44 9.43
C GLY A 99 21.18 -15.89 10.76
N GLY A 100 19.85 -15.82 10.85
CA GLY A 100 19.07 -16.17 12.03
C GLY A 100 17.97 -17.19 11.71
N GLU A 101 16.87 -17.09 12.44
CA GLU A 101 15.70 -17.93 12.22
C GLU A 101 15.01 -17.61 10.89
N LEU A 102 14.48 -18.65 10.22
CA LEU A 102 13.69 -18.47 9.01
C LEU A 102 12.25 -18.13 9.39
N LEU A 103 11.81 -16.94 8.97
CA LEU A 103 10.52 -16.37 9.33
C LEU A 103 9.64 -16.16 8.11
N SER A 104 8.33 -16.24 8.31
CA SER A 104 7.31 -16.01 7.28
C SER A 104 6.14 -15.23 7.89
N MET A 105 5.52 -14.33 7.11
CA MET A 105 4.32 -13.63 7.58
C MET A 105 3.16 -14.62 7.76
N ARG A 106 2.35 -14.41 8.81
CA ARG A 106 1.18 -15.24 9.08
C ARG A 106 0.18 -15.21 7.91
N TYR A 107 -0.24 -16.39 7.47
CA TYR A 107 -1.21 -16.54 6.39
C TYR A 107 -2.64 -16.30 6.88
N ASP A 108 -2.94 -16.80 8.08
CA ASP A 108 -4.19 -16.56 8.80
C ASP A 108 -3.94 -16.40 10.31
N LEU A 109 -5.02 -16.37 11.09
CA LEU A 109 -4.96 -16.26 12.55
C LEU A 109 -5.21 -17.60 13.28
N THR A 110 -5.48 -18.69 12.57
CA THR A 110 -5.83 -20.00 13.18
C THR A 110 -4.62 -20.87 13.46
N VAL A 111 -3.56 -20.79 12.65
CA VAL A 111 -2.33 -21.55 12.88
C VAL A 111 -1.45 -20.90 13.96
N SER A 112 -1.57 -19.59 14.17
CA SER A 112 -0.89 -18.85 15.24
C SER A 112 -1.53 -19.04 16.63
N LEU A 113 -2.63 -19.80 16.74
CA LEU A 113 -3.36 -20.05 17.98
C LEU A 113 -3.15 -21.48 18.51
#